data_AF-A0A9W6WS84-F1
#
_entry.id   AF-A0A9W6WS84-F1
#
_cell.length_a   1.000
_cell.length_b   1.000
_cell.length_c   1.000
_cell.angle_alpha   90.00
_cell.angle_beta   90.00
_cell.angle_gamma   90.00
#
_symmetry.space_group_name_H-M   'P 1'
#
loop_
_entity.id
_entity.type
_entity.pdbx_description
1 polymer ?
#
loop_
_entity_poly.entity_id
_entity_poly.type
_entity_poly.pdbx_seq_one_letter_code
_entity_poly.pdbx_strand_id
1 'polypeptide(L)'
;MVLLVVAIITVFKQRDAPIIRRSQYEMLLLMICGGFLTSGAAVAYAGRPTRALCGVPRVLVSLGLTTIFGALIMKSLRVYRVFLKLAMKRVTVTLFLILKILSTSYAIDTIIFLVWYAADFPEPTVVIEEATEFRGRISCKSSSFIFTALLIFWKAIVLMVGLYLSFLIRNVSVDFQETPRIFGFVCVVLVGCLVILPMSYLV
;
A
#
# COMPACT_ATOMS: atom_id res chain seq x y z
N MET A 1 -10.08 -3.75 12.67
CA MET A 1 -11.02 -4.44 11.74
C MET A 1 -12.45 -3.95 11.85
N VAL A 2 -13.04 -3.86 13.06
CA VAL A 2 -14.44 -3.38 13.25
C VAL A 2 -14.71 -2.02 12.58
N LEU A 3 -13.81 -1.05 12.74
CA LEU A 3 -13.92 0.27 12.11
C LEU A 3 -13.98 0.21 10.56
N LEU A 4 -13.25 -0.72 9.94
CA LEU A 4 -13.25 -0.89 8.48
C LEU A 4 -14.58 -1.48 7.99
N VAL A 5 -15.13 -2.44 8.74
CA VAL A 5 -16.45 -3.03 8.43
C VAL A 5 -17.54 -1.96 8.54
N VAL A 6 -17.51 -1.14 9.60
CA VAL A 6 -18.43 -0.01 9.77
C VAL A 6 -18.27 1.00 8.62
N ALA A 7 -17.04 1.28 8.19
CA ALA A 7 -16.78 2.16 7.04
C ALA A 7 -17.38 1.59 5.74
N ILE A 8 -17.21 0.29 5.45
CA ILE A 8 -17.84 -0.36 4.28
C ILE A 8 -19.35 -0.20 4.33
N ILE A 9 -19.98 -0.53 5.47
CA ILE A 9 -21.43 -0.43 5.64
C ILE A 9 -21.92 1.01 5.44
N THR A 10 -21.18 1.98 5.97
CA THR A 10 -21.52 3.41 5.84
C THR A 10 -21.41 3.86 4.39
N VAL A 11 -20.36 3.44 3.66
CA VAL A 11 -20.17 3.76 2.24
C VAL A 11 -21.28 3.15 1.38
N PHE A 12 -21.71 1.92 1.67
CA PHE A 12 -22.82 1.29 0.97
C PHE A 12 -24.16 1.97 1.28
N LYS A 13 -24.42 2.31 2.54
CA LYS A 13 -25.67 3.00 2.95
C LYS A 13 -25.76 4.43 2.42
N GLN A 14 -24.64 5.15 2.35
CA GLN A 14 -24.60 6.54 1.91
C GLN A 14 -24.14 6.69 0.44
N ARG A 15 -24.32 5.65 -0.39
CA ARG A 15 -23.84 5.63 -1.78
C ARG A 15 -24.31 6.83 -2.61
N ASP A 16 -25.53 7.33 -2.33
CA ASP A 16 -26.13 8.46 -3.04
C ASP A 16 -25.76 9.83 -2.47
N ALA A 17 -25.05 9.88 -1.33
CA ALA A 17 -24.60 11.14 -0.77
C ALA A 17 -23.67 11.87 -1.75
N PRO A 18 -23.85 13.19 -1.97
CA PRO A 18 -23.12 13.94 -2.98
C PRO A 18 -21.60 13.90 -2.77
N ILE A 19 -21.16 13.78 -1.52
CA ILE A 19 -19.75 13.67 -1.14
C ILE A 19 -19.15 12.34 -1.63
N ILE A 20 -19.82 11.21 -1.38
CA ILE A 20 -19.36 9.86 -1.77
C ILE A 20 -19.44 9.69 -3.29
N ARG A 21 -20.50 10.21 -3.91
CA ARG A 21 -20.67 10.17 -5.36
C ARG A 21 -19.62 11.00 -6.10
N ARG A 22 -19.22 12.17 -5.57
CA ARG A 22 -18.11 12.97 -6.11
C ARG A 22 -16.75 12.26 -6.00
N SER A 23 -16.46 11.63 -4.86
CA SER A 23 -15.20 10.89 -4.64
C SER A 23 -15.13 9.55 -5.39
N GLN A 24 -16.21 9.12 -6.04
CA GLN A 24 -16.39 7.80 -6.65
C GLN A 24 -16.27 6.64 -5.66
N TYR A 25 -17.38 5.96 -5.43
CA TYR A 25 -17.47 4.85 -4.50
C TYR A 25 -16.48 3.69 -4.80
N GLU A 26 -16.16 3.43 -6.07
CA GLU A 26 -15.23 2.36 -6.47
C GLU A 26 -13.81 2.55 -5.89
N MET A 27 -13.27 3.77 -5.93
CA MET A 27 -11.91 4.04 -5.43
C MET A 27 -11.85 4.04 -3.91
N LEU A 28 -12.93 4.51 -3.27
CA LEU A 28 -13.07 4.44 -1.82
C LEU A 28 -13.14 2.99 -1.35
N LEU A 29 -13.88 2.12 -2.05
CA LEU A 29 -13.99 0.71 -1.73
C LEU A 29 -12.63 -0.01 -1.90
N LEU A 30 -11.88 0.29 -2.95
CA LEU A 30 -10.53 -0.25 -3.17
C LEU A 30 -9.56 0.15 -2.04
N MET A 31 -9.62 1.40 -1.58
CA MET A 31 -8.79 1.88 -0.47
C MET A 31 -9.15 1.17 0.85
N ILE A 32 -10.44 0.97 1.13
CA ILE A 32 -10.87 0.22 2.33
C ILE A 32 -10.49 -1.25 2.23
N CYS A 33 -10.59 -1.87 1.05
CA CYS A 33 -10.15 -3.24 0.80
C CYS A 33 -8.65 -3.39 1.08
N GLY A 34 -7.81 -2.48 0.59
CA GLY A 34 -6.39 -2.47 0.91
C GLY A 34 -6.10 -2.28 2.41
N GLY A 35 -6.90 -1.47 3.10
CA GLY A 35 -6.84 -1.33 4.57
C GLY A 35 -7.18 -2.63 5.32
N PHE A 36 -8.08 -3.44 4.76
CA PHE A 36 -8.41 -4.76 5.32
C PHE A 36 -7.23 -5.73 5.18
N LEU A 37 -6.56 -5.72 4.02
CA LEU A 37 -5.36 -6.53 3.76
C LEU A 37 -4.21 -6.18 4.70
N THR A 38 -3.91 -4.88 4.89
CA THR A 38 -2.85 -4.45 5.81
C THR A 38 -3.18 -4.75 7.27
N SER A 39 -4.44 -4.58 7.67
CA SER A 39 -4.91 -4.96 9.01
C SER A 39 -4.82 -6.47 9.24
N GLY A 40 -5.14 -7.27 8.22
CA GLY A 40 -4.97 -8.73 8.26
C GLY A 40 -3.51 -9.13 8.46
N ALA A 41 -2.58 -8.44 7.81
CA ALA A 41 -1.15 -8.66 8.03
C ALA A 41 -0.72 -8.34 9.46
N ALA A 42 -1.22 -7.25 10.06
CA ALA A 42 -0.91 -6.90 11.45
C ALA A 42 -1.36 -7.98 12.44
N VAL A 43 -2.53 -8.59 12.20
CA VAL A 43 -2.99 -9.75 13.00
C VAL A 43 -2.11 -10.97 12.77
N ALA A 44 -1.68 -11.21 11.53
CA ALA A 44 -0.78 -12.31 11.21
C ALA A 44 0.62 -12.15 11.86
N TYR A 45 1.11 -10.91 12.05
CA TYR A 45 2.31 -10.62 12.83
C TYR A 45 2.16 -10.92 14.33
N ALA A 46 0.95 -10.85 14.88
CA ALA A 46 0.69 -11.15 16.29
C ALA A 46 0.52 -12.66 16.57
N GLY A 47 0.40 -13.50 15.54
CA GLY A 47 0.26 -14.95 15.66
C GLY A 47 1.57 -15.68 15.97
N ARG A 48 1.48 -16.95 16.41
CA ARG A 48 2.66 -17.80 16.63
C ARG A 48 3.44 -17.98 15.31
N PRO A 49 4.76 -17.74 15.28
CA PRO A 49 5.54 -17.80 14.04
C PRO A 49 5.62 -19.23 13.49
N THR A 50 4.93 -19.46 12.37
CA THR A 50 5.05 -20.66 11.54
C THR A 50 5.69 -20.29 10.18
N ARG A 51 6.18 -21.28 9.43
CA ARG A 51 6.76 -21.09 8.08
C ARG A 51 5.89 -20.21 7.18
N ALA A 52 4.57 -20.43 7.18
CA ALA A 52 3.61 -19.64 6.40
C ALA A 52 3.42 -18.21 6.97
N LEU A 53 3.29 -18.08 8.29
CA LEU A 53 3.14 -16.77 8.95
C LEU A 53 4.39 -15.89 8.85
N CYS A 54 5.51 -16.43 8.40
CA CYS A 54 6.74 -15.69 8.11
C CYS A 54 6.65 -14.96 6.76
N GLY A 55 6.15 -15.62 5.71
CA GLY A 55 6.05 -15.05 4.37
C GLY A 55 4.77 -14.23 4.15
N VAL A 56 3.63 -14.78 4.57
CA VAL A 56 2.29 -14.28 4.28
C VAL A 56 2.07 -12.80 4.69
N PRO A 57 2.48 -12.32 5.88
CA PRO A 57 2.27 -10.94 6.26
C PRO A 57 2.97 -9.94 5.31
N ARG A 58 4.18 -10.27 4.83
CA ARG A 58 4.92 -9.41 3.90
C ARG A 58 4.18 -9.24 2.57
N VAL A 59 3.58 -10.32 2.07
CA VAL A 59 2.74 -10.29 0.86
C VAL A 59 1.48 -9.48 1.12
N LEU A 60 0.74 -9.74 2.21
CA LEU A 60 -0.49 -9.00 2.52
C LEU A 60 -0.24 -7.50 2.68
N VAL A 61 0.84 -7.08 3.36
CA VAL A 61 1.20 -5.67 3.47
C VAL A 61 1.50 -5.08 2.10
N SER A 62 2.31 -5.75 1.27
CA SER A 62 2.66 -5.25 -0.05
C SER A 62 1.45 -5.08 -0.95
N LEU A 63 0.55 -6.07 -0.98
CA LEU A 63 -0.69 -6.03 -1.75
C LEU A 63 -1.66 -4.96 -1.23
N GLY A 64 -1.79 -4.83 0.09
CA GLY A 64 -2.59 -3.80 0.73
C GLY A 64 -2.08 -2.38 0.42
N LEU A 65 -0.77 -2.17 0.46
CA LEU A 65 -0.18 -0.88 0.08
C LEU A 65 -0.35 -0.61 -1.42
N THR A 66 -0.15 -1.58 -2.30
CA THR A 66 -0.35 -1.40 -3.75
C THR A 66 -1.78 -1.04 -4.11
N THR A 67 -2.75 -1.68 -3.46
CA THR A 67 -4.18 -1.38 -3.68
C THR A 67 -4.55 0.02 -3.20
N ILE A 68 -4.07 0.44 -2.02
CA ILE A 68 -4.27 1.81 -1.50
C ILE A 68 -3.60 2.84 -2.42
N PHE A 69 -2.30 2.71 -2.69
CA PHE A 69 -1.57 3.68 -3.50
C PHE A 69 -2.03 3.70 -4.95
N GLY A 70 -2.39 2.56 -5.52
CA GLY A 70 -2.98 2.48 -6.85
C GLY A 70 -4.31 3.24 -6.91
N ALA A 71 -5.20 3.06 -5.93
CA ALA A 71 -6.45 3.83 -5.86
C ALA A 71 -6.20 5.34 -5.74
N LEU A 72 -5.22 5.75 -4.94
CA LEU A 72 -4.83 7.15 -4.78
C LEU A 72 -4.26 7.76 -6.08
N ILE A 73 -3.32 7.07 -6.74
CA ILE A 73 -2.72 7.50 -8.01
C ILE A 73 -3.80 7.65 -9.08
N MET A 74 -4.74 6.71 -9.16
CA MET A 74 -5.83 6.77 -10.14
C MET A 74 -6.78 7.94 -9.88
N LYS A 75 -7.08 8.23 -8.60
CA LYS A 75 -7.85 9.41 -8.21
C LYS A 75 -7.13 10.70 -8.63
N SER A 76 -5.84 10.82 -8.31
CA SER A 76 -5.01 11.98 -8.68
C SER A 76 -4.87 12.14 -10.20
N LEU A 77 -4.68 11.05 -10.95
CA LEU A 77 -4.62 11.07 -12.43
C LEU A 77 -5.92 11.56 -13.06
N ARG A 78 -7.07 11.14 -12.52
CA ARG A 78 -8.36 11.59 -13.01
C ARG A 78 -8.54 13.09 -12.79
N VAL A 79 -8.24 13.58 -11.58
CA VAL A 79 -8.27 15.01 -11.26
C VAL A 79 -7.32 15.76 -12.19
N TYR A 80 -6.06 15.35 -12.28
CA TYR A 80 -5.06 15.94 -13.17
C TYR A 80 -5.56 16.07 -14.61
N ARG A 81 -6.19 15.03 -15.17
CA ARG A 81 -6.77 15.08 -16.52
C ARG A 81 -7.99 15.97 -16.66
N VAL A 82 -8.83 16.12 -15.64
CA VAL A 82 -9.97 17.06 -15.69
C VAL A 82 -9.46 18.50 -15.82
N PHE A 83 -8.35 18.83 -15.16
CA PHE A 83 -7.73 20.16 -15.26
C PHE A 83 -6.88 20.32 -16.53
N LEU A 84 -6.18 19.27 -16.97
CA LEU A 84 -5.40 19.27 -18.22
C LEU A 84 -6.29 19.21 -19.49
N LYS A 85 -7.57 18.86 -19.35
CA LYS A 85 -8.56 18.82 -20.46
C LYS A 85 -8.83 20.18 -21.11
N LEU A 86 -8.32 21.29 -20.53
CA LEU A 86 -8.27 22.59 -21.20
C LEU A 86 -7.24 22.62 -22.36
N ALA A 87 -6.29 21.67 -22.45
CA ALA A 87 -5.17 21.75 -23.38
C ALA A 87 -5.09 20.67 -24.47
N MET A 88 -5.36 19.36 -24.24
CA MET A 88 -5.13 18.32 -25.28
C MET A 88 -5.99 17.03 -25.18
N LYS A 89 -6.21 16.40 -26.36
CA LYS A 89 -6.90 15.14 -26.76
C LYS A 89 -7.57 14.26 -25.67
N ARG A 90 -8.88 14.05 -25.84
CA ARG A 90 -9.81 13.30 -24.97
C ARG A 90 -9.52 11.79 -24.92
N VAL A 91 -8.70 11.34 -23.97
CA VAL A 91 -8.63 9.92 -23.59
C VAL A 91 -9.45 9.71 -22.31
N THR A 92 -10.59 9.04 -22.43
CA THR A 92 -11.49 8.70 -21.31
C THR A 92 -10.75 7.84 -20.29
N VAL A 93 -10.80 8.21 -19.00
CA VAL A 93 -10.35 7.32 -17.91
C VAL A 93 -11.41 6.25 -17.76
N THR A 94 -11.28 5.20 -18.57
CA THR A 94 -12.14 4.03 -18.52
C THR A 94 -11.73 3.16 -17.34
N LEU A 95 -12.67 2.42 -16.74
CA LEU A 95 -12.40 1.41 -15.72
C LEU A 95 -11.24 0.47 -16.12
N PHE A 96 -11.12 0.21 -17.42
CA PHE A 96 -10.03 -0.57 -18.01
C PHE A 96 -8.62 0.00 -17.73
N LEU A 97 -8.44 1.32 -17.72
CA LEU A 97 -7.14 1.93 -17.42
C LEU A 97 -6.77 1.75 -15.95
N ILE A 98 -7.76 1.86 -15.05
CA ILE A 98 -7.61 1.63 -13.61
C ILE A 98 -7.19 0.19 -13.35
N LEU A 99 -7.93 -0.77 -13.92
CA LEU A 99 -7.63 -2.19 -13.83
C LEU A 99 -6.26 -2.52 -14.43
N LYS A 100 -5.90 -1.91 -15.56
CA LYS A 100 -4.60 -2.11 -16.20
C LYS A 100 -3.45 -1.66 -15.31
N ILE A 101 -3.51 -0.44 -14.74
CA ILE A 101 -2.43 0.08 -13.87
C ILE A 101 -2.31 -0.76 -12.60
N LEU A 102 -3.43 -1.09 -11.94
CA LEU A 102 -3.44 -1.96 -10.75
C LEU A 102 -2.93 -3.38 -11.07
N SER A 103 -3.31 -3.93 -12.21
CA SER A 103 -2.86 -5.26 -12.64
C SER A 103 -1.37 -5.26 -12.94
N THR A 104 -0.83 -4.21 -13.57
CA THR A 104 0.61 -4.08 -13.82
C THR A 104 1.40 -3.96 -12.52
N SER A 105 0.94 -3.15 -11.55
CA SER A 105 1.63 -3.04 -10.26
C SER A 105 1.57 -4.34 -9.47
N TYR A 106 0.43 -5.04 -9.47
CA TYR A 106 0.29 -6.36 -8.85
C TYR A 106 1.21 -7.40 -9.50
N ALA A 107 1.30 -7.42 -10.83
CA ALA A 107 2.18 -8.34 -11.56
C ALA A 107 3.64 -8.16 -11.14
N ILE A 108 4.11 -6.91 -11.03
CA ILE A 108 5.48 -6.60 -10.61
C ILE A 108 5.71 -7.06 -9.16
N ASP A 109 4.79 -6.79 -8.24
CA ASP A 109 4.89 -7.27 -6.86
C ASP A 109 4.96 -8.80 -6.81
N THR A 110 4.11 -9.51 -7.56
CA THR A 110 4.13 -10.98 -7.59
C THR A 110 5.42 -11.55 -8.15
N ILE A 111 6.01 -10.94 -9.18
CA ILE A 111 7.30 -11.38 -9.73
C ILE A 111 8.40 -11.21 -8.68
N ILE A 112 8.44 -10.07 -7.99
CA ILE A 112 9.45 -9.82 -6.95
C ILE A 112 9.32 -10.86 -5.82
N PHE A 113 8.10 -11.16 -5.36
CA PHE A 113 7.89 -12.19 -4.34
C PHE A 113 8.22 -13.60 -4.82
N LEU A 114 7.90 -13.92 -6.08
CA LEU A 114 8.19 -15.24 -6.65
C LEU A 114 9.70 -15.46 -6.73
N VAL A 115 10.46 -14.47 -7.21
CA VAL A 115 11.92 -14.53 -7.24
C VAL A 115 12.49 -14.60 -5.82
N TRP A 116 11.94 -13.81 -4.89
CA TRP A 116 12.39 -13.84 -3.50
C TRP A 116 12.16 -15.22 -2.88
N TYR A 117 10.97 -15.80 -2.97
CA TYR A 117 10.67 -17.11 -2.38
C TYR A 117 11.35 -18.28 -3.09
N ALA A 118 11.69 -18.15 -4.37
CA ALA A 118 12.47 -19.13 -5.09
C ALA A 118 13.96 -19.09 -4.69
N ALA A 119 14.50 -17.90 -4.43
CA ALA A 119 15.89 -17.73 -4.01
C ALA A 119 16.10 -18.05 -2.53
N ASP A 120 15.23 -17.52 -1.66
CA ASP A 120 15.27 -17.68 -0.21
C ASP A 120 13.85 -17.85 0.32
N PHE A 121 13.46 -19.09 0.62
CA PHE A 121 12.23 -19.31 1.36
C PHE A 121 12.45 -18.90 2.83
N PRO A 122 11.67 -17.97 3.39
CA PRO A 122 11.87 -17.52 4.76
C PRO A 122 11.47 -18.64 5.74
N GLU A 123 12.44 -19.41 6.19
CA GLU A 123 12.26 -20.41 7.24
C GLU A 123 12.30 -19.75 8.64
N PRO A 124 11.42 -20.16 9.57
CA PRO A 124 11.41 -19.65 10.92
C PRO A 124 12.65 -20.17 11.65
N THR A 125 13.57 -19.27 11.96
CA THR A 125 14.77 -19.56 12.75
C THR A 125 14.51 -19.16 14.20
N VAL A 126 14.64 -20.11 15.12
CA VAL A 126 14.50 -19.84 16.56
C VAL A 126 15.82 -19.26 17.03
N VAL A 127 15.84 -17.98 17.38
CA VAL A 127 17.00 -17.36 18.05
C VAL A 127 16.82 -17.59 19.54
N ILE A 128 17.56 -18.56 20.09
CA ILE A 128 17.70 -18.72 21.54
C ILE A 128 18.81 -17.75 21.94
N GLU A 129 18.46 -16.63 22.57
CA GLU A 129 19.48 -15.78 23.19
C GLU A 129 19.95 -16.44 24.49
N GLU A 130 21.26 -16.67 24.61
CA GLU A 130 21.91 -17.08 25.84
C GLU A 130 22.14 -15.85 26.74
N ALA A 131 21.12 -15.39 27.47
CA ALA A 131 21.33 -14.54 28.66
C ALA A 131 20.07 -14.42 29.54
N THR A 132 20.12 -15.06 30.71
CA THR A 132 19.42 -14.78 31.98
C THR A 132 17.88 -14.61 32.06
N GLU A 133 17.15 -14.44 30.96
CA GLU A 133 15.69 -14.50 30.93
C GLU A 133 15.21 -15.53 29.90
N PHE A 134 14.37 -16.47 30.33
CA PHE A 134 13.71 -17.47 29.47
C PHE A 134 12.66 -16.80 28.56
N ARG A 135 13.09 -15.94 27.64
CA ARG A 135 12.22 -15.22 26.71
C ARG A 135 12.75 -15.39 25.29
N GLY A 136 12.64 -16.61 24.76
CA GLY A 136 12.97 -16.89 23.36
C GLY A 136 12.14 -16.03 22.40
N ARG A 137 12.79 -15.11 21.68
CA ARG A 137 12.17 -14.38 20.57
C ARG A 137 12.33 -15.20 19.30
N ILE A 138 11.24 -15.81 18.85
CA ILE A 138 11.21 -16.47 17.55
C ILE A 138 11.04 -15.39 16.48
N SER A 139 12.13 -15.05 15.81
CA SER A 139 12.17 -14.01 14.78
C SER A 139 12.31 -14.63 13.40
N CYS A 140 11.58 -14.08 12.44
CA CYS A 140 11.61 -14.50 11.05
C CYS A 140 12.81 -13.90 10.30
N LYS A 141 13.98 -14.52 10.42
CA LYS A 141 15.20 -14.06 9.72
C LYS A 141 15.16 -14.51 8.25
N SER A 142 15.24 -13.56 7.33
CA SER A 142 15.46 -13.81 5.90
C SER A 142 16.90 -13.36 5.59
N SER A 143 17.70 -14.22 4.97
CA SER A 143 19.15 -13.99 4.76
C SER A 143 19.46 -12.85 3.78
N SER A 144 18.54 -12.52 2.87
CA SER A 144 18.81 -11.60 1.78
C SER A 144 18.17 -10.21 1.95
N PHE A 145 19.00 -9.25 2.34
CA PHE A 145 18.72 -7.80 2.35
C PHE A 145 18.23 -7.27 0.99
N ILE A 146 18.74 -7.85 -0.09
CA ILE A 146 18.58 -7.37 -1.47
C ILE A 146 17.10 -7.34 -1.89
N PHE A 147 16.32 -8.37 -1.56
CA PHE A 147 14.91 -8.44 -1.94
C PHE A 147 14.04 -7.45 -1.17
N THR A 148 14.36 -7.21 0.11
CA THR A 148 13.67 -6.20 0.92
C THR A 148 13.97 -4.80 0.39
N ALA A 149 15.23 -4.52 0.06
CA ALA A 149 15.64 -3.26 -0.55
C ALA A 149 14.97 -3.04 -1.92
N LEU A 150 14.87 -4.09 -2.76
CA LEU A 150 14.25 -4.01 -4.08
C LEU A 150 12.74 -3.76 -4.01
N LEU A 151 12.03 -4.41 -3.08
CA LEU A 151 10.61 -4.11 -2.81
C LEU A 151 10.41 -2.67 -2.36
N ILE A 152 11.22 -2.19 -1.43
CA ILE A 152 11.10 -0.82 -0.92
C ILE A 152 11.42 0.19 -2.01
N PHE A 153 12.44 -0.06 -2.82
CA PHE A 153 12.79 0.76 -3.97
C PHE A 153 11.62 0.83 -4.97
N TRP A 154 11.01 -0.31 -5.29
CA TRP A 154 9.81 -0.36 -6.13
C TRP A 154 8.65 0.45 -5.54
N LYS A 155 8.35 0.29 -4.24
CA LYS A 155 7.31 1.09 -3.56
C LYS A 155 7.66 2.58 -3.56
N ALA A 156 8.93 2.96 -3.37
CA ALA A 156 9.37 4.34 -3.40
C ALA A 156 9.11 4.98 -4.77
N ILE A 157 9.36 4.27 -5.87
CA ILE A 157 9.02 4.74 -7.23
C ILE A 157 7.52 5.01 -7.34
N VAL A 158 6.67 4.09 -6.90
CA VAL A 158 5.20 4.26 -6.93
C VAL A 158 4.78 5.48 -6.09
N LEU A 159 5.37 5.67 -4.91
CA LEU A 159 5.12 6.82 -4.04
C LEU A 159 5.56 8.14 -4.68
N MET A 160 6.73 8.16 -5.31
CA MET A 160 7.25 9.33 -6.03
C MET A 160 6.34 9.74 -7.19
N VAL A 161 5.82 8.78 -7.95
CA VAL A 161 4.81 9.04 -8.99
C VAL A 161 3.54 9.64 -8.37
N GLY A 162 3.07 9.11 -7.25
CA GLY A 162 1.93 9.65 -6.50
C GLY A 162 2.16 11.07 -5.98
N LEU A 163 3.34 11.36 -5.44
CA LEU A 163 3.74 12.71 -5.00
C LEU A 163 3.82 13.69 -6.17
N TYR A 164 4.45 13.29 -7.27
CA TYR A 164 4.55 14.11 -8.46
C TYR A 164 3.16 14.50 -8.97
N LEU A 165 2.26 13.51 -9.11
CA LEU A 165 0.87 13.78 -9.49
C LEU A 165 0.16 14.71 -8.51
N SER A 166 0.36 14.50 -7.21
CA SER A 166 -0.22 15.34 -6.14
C SER A 166 0.30 16.78 -6.20
N PHE A 167 1.58 16.97 -6.53
CA PHE A 167 2.19 18.28 -6.70
C PHE A 167 1.59 19.02 -7.91
N LEU A 168 1.40 18.33 -9.03
CA LEU A 168 0.81 18.91 -10.25
C LEU A 168 -0.64 19.39 -10.03
N ILE A 169 -1.40 18.72 -9.16
CA ILE A 169 -2.78 19.09 -8.81
C ILE A 169 -2.90 19.98 -7.55
N ARG A 170 -1.78 20.43 -6.97
CA ARG A 170 -1.81 21.24 -5.74
C ARG A 170 -2.47 22.62 -5.93
N ASN A 171 -2.37 23.20 -7.13
CA ASN A 171 -2.90 24.53 -7.44
C ASN A 171 -4.34 24.49 -8.01
N VAL A 172 -4.98 23.33 -7.99
CA VAL A 172 -6.32 23.11 -8.49
C VAL A 172 -7.37 23.39 -7.40
N SER A 173 -8.54 23.89 -7.80
CA SER A 173 -9.59 24.50 -6.97
C SER A 173 -9.95 23.79 -5.65
N VAL A 174 -10.38 24.61 -4.69
CA VAL A 174 -10.73 24.33 -3.27
C VAL A 174 -11.76 23.21 -3.07
N ASP A 175 -12.47 22.78 -4.13
CA ASP A 175 -13.41 21.66 -4.11
C ASP A 175 -12.76 20.27 -3.87
N PHE A 176 -11.44 20.16 -4.04
CA PHE A 176 -10.67 18.93 -3.82
C PHE A 176 -9.73 19.01 -2.60
N GLN A 177 -10.24 19.51 -1.47
CA GLN A 177 -9.57 19.56 -0.15
C GLN A 177 -9.04 18.21 0.39
N GLU A 178 -9.31 17.10 -0.28
CA GLU A 178 -8.78 15.77 0.07
C GLU A 178 -7.31 15.58 -0.37
N THR A 179 -6.85 16.35 -1.36
CA THR A 179 -5.49 16.27 -1.94
C THR A 179 -4.36 16.47 -0.92
N PRO A 180 -4.39 17.48 -0.02
CA PRO A 180 -3.35 17.64 0.99
C PRO A 180 -3.30 16.50 2.02
N ARG A 181 -4.44 15.85 2.35
CA ARG A 181 -4.42 14.65 3.23
C ARG A 181 -3.77 13.45 2.53
N ILE A 182 -4.04 13.28 1.24
CA ILE A 182 -3.42 12.23 0.43
C ILE A 182 -1.89 12.47 0.36
N PHE A 183 -1.47 13.72 0.12
CA PHE A 183 -0.07 14.11 0.14
C PHE A 183 0.58 13.82 1.51
N GLY A 184 -0.07 14.22 2.61
CA GLY A 184 0.40 13.93 3.96
C GLY A 184 0.54 12.43 4.24
N PHE A 185 -0.42 11.62 3.80
CA PHE A 185 -0.35 10.16 3.95
C PHE A 185 0.84 9.55 3.17
N VAL A 186 1.05 9.98 1.92
CA VAL A 186 2.18 9.51 1.09
C VAL A 186 3.52 9.91 1.72
N CYS A 187 3.64 11.13 2.24
CA CYS A 187 4.84 11.58 2.95
C CYS A 187 5.11 10.78 4.23
N VAL A 188 4.09 10.53 5.05
CA VAL A 188 4.22 9.73 6.29
C VAL A 188 4.68 8.32 5.96
N VAL A 189 4.14 7.70 4.90
CA VAL A 189 4.56 6.35 4.50
C VAL A 189 5.99 6.34 3.95
N LEU A 190 6.39 7.34 3.14
CA LEU A 190 7.78 7.47 2.67
C LEU A 190 8.77 7.62 3.83
N VAL A 191 8.49 8.52 4.77
CA VAL A 191 9.32 8.73 5.96
C VAL A 191 9.35 7.48 6.82
N GLY A 192 8.20 6.83 7.01
CA GLY A 192 8.10 5.54 7.70
C GLY A 192 9.00 4.49 7.07
N CYS A 193 8.97 4.31 5.75
CA CYS A 193 9.86 3.38 5.07
C CYS A 193 11.35 3.73 5.23
N LEU A 194 11.70 5.02 5.15
CA LEU A 194 13.08 5.50 5.32
C LEU A 194 13.61 5.32 6.75
N VAL A 195 12.74 5.40 7.77
CA VAL A 195 13.11 5.25 9.19
C VAL A 195 13.07 3.79 9.65
N ILE A 196 12.12 2.99 9.15
CA ILE A 196 12.00 1.57 9.50
C ILE A 196 13.17 0.77 8.92
N LEU A 197 13.68 1.14 7.73
CA LEU A 197 14.87 0.55 7.12
C LEU A 197 16.06 0.47 8.11
N PRO A 198 16.65 1.59 8.58
CA PRO A 198 17.81 1.56 9.47
C PRO A 198 17.49 0.87 10.79
N MET A 199 16.28 1.06 11.34
CA MET A 199 15.88 0.40 12.60
C MET A 199 15.77 -1.12 12.48
N SER A 200 15.39 -1.64 11.31
CA SER A 200 15.37 -3.09 11.07
C SER A 200 16.77 -3.71 10.91
N TYR A 201 17.80 -2.88 10.73
CA TYR A 201 19.20 -3.31 10.57
C TYR A 201 20.09 -2.99 11.79
N LEU A 202 19.66 -2.09 12.68
CA LEU A 202 20.38 -1.69 13.90
C LEU A 202 20.00 -2.53 15.13
N VAL A 203 19.13 -3.53 14.99
CA VAL A 203 18.68 -4.45 16.05
C VAL A 203 19.08 -5.88 15.71
#